data_AF-A0A959HP24-F1
#
_entry.id   AF-A0A959HP24-F1
#
_cell.length_a   1.000
_cell.length_b   1.000
_cell.length_c   1.000
_cell.angle_alpha   90.00
_cell.angle_beta   90.00
_cell.angle_gamma   90.00
#
_symmetry.space_group_name_H-M   'P 1'
#
loop_
_entity.id
_entity.type
_entity.pdbx_description
1 polymer ?
#
loop_
_entity_poly.entity_id
_entity_poly.type
_entity_poly.pdbx_seq_one_letter_code
_entity_poly.pdbx_strand_id
1 'polypeptide(L)' 'MEFLYVLAIIFGVFLISFGLINIRHILTGNEFRGTCATNNPLLKNEIGECTVCGRVTGEACKMPEVKEGKAVS' A
#
# COMPACT_ATOMS: atom_id res chain seq x y z
N MET A 1 -22.22 28.20 9.19
CA MET A 1 -22.46 27.15 8.17
C MET A 1 -21.15 26.76 7.49
N GLU A 2 -20.34 27.72 7.04
CA GLU A 2 -19.00 27.50 6.46
C GLU A 2 -18.10 26.54 7.28
N PHE A 3 -17.98 26.76 8.59
CA PHE A 3 -17.11 25.93 9.44
C PHE A 3 -17.48 24.44 9.43
N LEU A 4 -18.77 24.12 9.59
CA LEU A 4 -19.25 22.74 9.59
C LEU A 4 -19.07 22.08 8.21
N TYR A 5 -19.20 22.87 7.15
CA TYR A 5 -18.99 22.38 5.78
C TYR A 5 -17.53 22.01 5.52
N VAL A 6 -16.59 22.88 5.90
CA VAL A 6 -15.15 22.58 5.79
C VAL A 6 -14.78 21.39 6.67
N LEU A 7 -15.30 21.33 7.90
CA LEU A 7 -15.09 20.20 8.81
C LEU A 7 -15.56 18.89 8.17
N ALA A 8 -16.76 18.87 7.58
CA ALA A 8 -17.30 17.69 6.92
C ALA A 8 -16.45 17.25 5.71
N ILE A 9 -15.96 18.20 4.90
CA ILE A 9 -15.07 17.88 3.78
C ILE A 9 -13.78 17.25 4.27
N ILE A 10 -13.15 17.82 5.29
CA ILE A 10 -11.89 17.29 5.86
C ILE A 10 -12.10 15.84 6.28
N PHE A 11 -13.09 15.56 7.13
CA PHE A 11 -13.38 14.20 7.57
C PHE A 11 -13.75 13.28 6.41
N GLY A 12 -14.54 13.75 5.44
CA GLY A 12 -14.90 12.99 4.25
C GLY A 12 -13.68 12.56 3.45
N VAL A 13 -12.75 13.48 3.17
CA VAL A 13 -11.51 13.18 2.43
C VAL A 13 -10.61 12.22 3.21
N PHE A 14 -10.49 12.39 4.53
CA PHE A 14 -9.71 11.46 5.37
C PHE A 14 -10.30 10.05 5.31
N LEU A 15 -11.60 9.89 5.52
CA LEU A 15 -12.27 8.58 5.48
C LEU A 15 -12.12 7.89 4.11
N ILE A 16 -12.28 8.65 3.02
CA ILE A 16 -12.07 8.14 1.67
C ILE A 16 -10.60 7.70 1.49
N SER A 17 -9.64 8.47 1.97
CA SER A 17 -8.22 8.14 1.86
C SER A 17 -7.87 6.84 2.58
N PHE A 18 -8.39 6.63 3.80
CA PHE A 18 -8.21 5.37 4.54
C PHE A 18 -8.83 4.18 3.80
N GLY A 19 -10.01 4.36 3.20
CA GLY A 19 -10.66 3.35 2.36
C GLY A 19 -9.81 3.01 1.13
N LEU A 20 -9.29 4.01 0.43
CA LEU A 20 -8.49 3.83 -0.79
C LEU A 20 -7.13 3.17 -0.51
N ILE A 21 -6.45 3.53 0.59
CA ILE A 21 -5.19 2.88 0.99
C ILE A 21 -5.41 1.37 1.25
N ASN A 22 -6.60 0.99 1.72
CA ASN A 22 -6.96 -0.40 2.03
C ASN A 22 -7.90 -1.03 0.98
N ILE A 23 -8.00 -0.47 -0.23
CA ILE A 23 -8.98 -0.92 -1.23
C ILE A 23 -8.83 -2.40 -1.61
N ARG A 24 -7.58 -2.89 -1.63
CA ARG A 24 -7.26 -4.29 -1.89
C ARG A 24 -7.82 -5.21 -0.81
N HIS A 25 -7.73 -4.81 0.46
CA HIS A 25 -8.31 -5.55 1.57
C HIS A 25 -9.84 -5.55 1.48
N ILE A 26 -10.46 -4.40 1.20
CA ILE A 26 -11.93 -4.27 1.12
C ILE A 26 -12.52 -5.12 -0.02
N LEU A 27 -11.89 -5.10 -1.21
CA LEU A 27 -12.45 -5.78 -2.39
C LEU A 27 -12.04 -7.25 -2.52
N THR A 28 -10.85 -7.61 -2.05
CA THR A 28 -10.29 -8.96 -2.29
C THR A 28 -10.00 -9.75 -1.02
N GLY A 29 -10.13 -9.14 0.16
CA GLY A 29 -9.77 -9.76 1.43
C GLY A 29 -8.27 -10.00 1.62
N ASN A 30 -7.44 -9.61 0.65
CA ASN A 30 -6.00 -9.80 0.73
C ASN A 30 -5.33 -8.71 1.58
N GLU A 31 -4.31 -9.11 2.34
CA GLU A 31 -3.48 -8.21 3.14
C GLU A 31 -2.80 -7.13 2.29
N PHE A 32 -2.61 -5.97 2.92
CA PHE A 32 -1.92 -4.84 2.32
C PHE A 32 -0.44 -5.19 2.07
N ARG A 33 0.06 -4.96 0.86
CA ARG A 33 1.43 -5.31 0.43
C ARG A 33 2.46 -4.19 0.66
N GLY A 34 2.21 -3.32 1.63
CA GLY A 34 3.05 -2.15 1.86
C GLY A 34 2.86 -1.05 0.80
N THR A 35 3.41 0.14 1.09
CA THR A 35 3.49 1.25 0.13
C THR A 35 4.89 1.29 -0.47
N CYS A 36 5.14 2.20 -1.41
CA CYS A 36 6.50 2.49 -1.89
C CYS A 36 7.46 2.87 -0.75
N ALA A 37 6.96 3.39 0.37
CA ALA A 37 7.79 3.73 1.53
C ALA A 37 8.41 2.49 2.21
N THR A 38 7.77 1.32 2.09
CA THR A 38 8.31 0.06 2.64
C THR A 38 9.60 -0.38 1.92
N ASN A 39 9.88 0.14 0.72
CA ASN A 39 11.13 -0.08 0.00
C ASN A 39 12.15 1.06 0.22
N ASN A 40 11.92 1.96 1.18
CA ASN A 40 12.85 3.06 1.46
C ASN A 40 14.09 2.54 2.21
N PRO A 41 15.31 2.67 1.66
CA PRO A 41 16.54 2.22 2.31
C PRO A 41 16.76 2.81 3.71
N LEU A 42 16.29 4.04 3.93
CA LEU A 42 16.42 4.71 5.23
C LEU A 42 15.55 4.09 6.31
N LEU A 43 14.45 3.42 5.92
CA LEU A 43 13.51 2.81 6.85
C LEU A 43 13.81 1.32 7.11
N LYS A 44 14.79 0.72 6.40
CA LYS A 44 15.13 -0.71 6.52
C LYS A 44 15.41 -1.15 7.97
N ASN A 45 16.04 -0.31 8.78
CA ASN A 45 16.38 -0.67 10.16
C ASN A 45 15.18 -0.58 11.12
N GLU A 46 14.11 0.13 10.74
CA GLU A 46 12.92 0.35 11.56
C GLU A 46 11.80 -0.65 11.24
N ILE A 47 11.57 -0.90 9.94
CA ILE A 47 10.47 -1.75 9.43
C ILE A 47 10.95 -3.06 8.81
N GLY A 48 12.26 -3.30 8.78
CA GLY A 48 12.86 -4.48 8.16
C GLY A 48 12.94 -4.41 6.64
N GLU A 49 13.41 -5.49 6.02
CA GLU A 49 13.39 -5.64 4.56
C GLU A 49 11.97 -5.91 4.05
N CYS A 50 11.61 -5.31 2.92
CA CYS A 50 10.29 -5.49 2.31
C CYS A 50 10.12 -6.92 1.76
N THR A 51 9.41 -7.78 2.49
CA THR A 51 9.20 -9.20 2.14
C THR A 51 8.25 -9.43 0.96
N VAL A 52 7.52 -8.40 0.56
CA VAL A 52 6.48 -8.46 -0.48
C VAL A 52 6.85 -7.76 -1.78
N CYS A 53 7.82 -6.84 -1.75
CA CYS A 53 8.39 -6.24 -2.95
C CYS A 53 9.46 -7.14 -3.59
N GLY A 54 9.99 -8.11 -2.82
CA GLY A 54 10.90 -9.14 -3.31
C GLY A 54 12.24 -8.61 -3.81
N ARG A 55 12.64 -7.39 -3.41
CA ARG A 55 13.86 -6.73 -3.86
C ARG A 55 14.81 -6.52 -2.71
N VAL A 56 16.04 -6.95 -2.92
CA VAL A 56 17.15 -6.60 -2.05
C VAL A 56 17.60 -5.18 -2.38
N THR A 57 17.98 -4.43 -1.36
CA THR A 57 18.43 -3.04 -1.49
C THR A 57 19.53 -2.93 -2.55
N GLY A 58 19.29 -2.18 -3.65
CA GLY A 58 20.24 -2.00 -4.75
C GLY A 58 19.93 -2.78 -6.03
N GLU A 59 18.93 -3.67 -6.04
CA GLU A 59 18.49 -4.37 -7.25
C GLU A 59 17.42 -3.61 -8.05
N ALA A 60 17.43 -3.80 -9.37
CA ALA A 60 16.40 -3.26 -10.26
C ALA A 60 15.01 -3.87 -9.98
N CYS A 61 14.00 -3.07 -10.31
CA CYS A 61 12.60 -3.34 -10.09
C CYS A 61 12.11 -4.57 -10.91
N LYS A 62 12.31 -5.82 -10.46
CA LYS A 62 11.79 -7.00 -11.19
C LYS A 62 10.29 -7.19 -10.94
N MET A 63 9.49 -7.29 -12.00
CA MET A 63 8.09 -7.71 -11.93
C MET A 63 8.10 -9.25 -11.75
N PRO A 64 7.32 -9.84 -10.81
CA PRO A 64 7.23 -11.29 -10.75
C PRO A 64 6.71 -11.84 -12.09
N GLU A 65 7.29 -12.95 -12.55
CA GLU A 65 6.84 -13.62 -13.76
C GLU A 65 5.38 -14.05 -13.56
N VAL A 66 4.46 -13.45 -14.33
CA VAL A 66 3.07 -13.88 -14.35
C VAL A 66 3.03 -15.21 -15.09
N LYS A 67 3.02 -16.33 -14.35
CA LYS A 67 2.67 -17.62 -14.94
C LYS A 67 1.23 -17.51 -15.45
N GLU A 68 1.07 -17.56 -16.77
CA GLU A 68 -0.24 -17.70 -17.39
C GLU A 68 -0.90 -18.97 -16.85
N GLY A 69 -1.88 -18.80 -15.98
CA GLY A 69 -2.61 -19.91 -15.36
C GLY A 69 -2.18 -20.20 -13.91
N LYS A 70 -3.07 -19.83 -12.99
CA LYS A 70 -3.07 -20.04 -11.53
C LYS A 70 -2.34 -18.97 -10.71
N ALA A 71 -3.17 -18.07 -10.19
CA ALA A 71 -2.91 -17.24 -9.03
C ALA A 71 -2.22 -18.06 -7.93
N VAL A 72 -1.00 -17.66 -7.60
CA VAL A 72 -0.24 -18.16 -6.45
C VAL A 72 -0.92 -17.65 -5.19
N SER A 73 -1.56 -18.60 -4.49
CA SER A 73 -1.97 -18.55 -3.09
C SER A 73 -0.76 -18.39 -2.18
#